data_AF-A0A183TBL0-F1
#
_entry.id   AF-A0A183TBL0-F1
#
_cell.length_a   1.000
_cell.length_b   1.000
_cell.length_c   1.000
_cell.angle_alpha   90.00
_cell.angle_beta   90.00
_cell.angle_gamma   90.00
#
_symmetry.space_group_name_H-M   'P 1'
#
loop_
_entity.id
_entity.type
_entity.pdbx_description
1 polymer ?
#
loop_
_entity_poly.entity_id
_entity_poly.type
_entity_poly.pdbx_seq_one_letter_code
_entity_poly.pdbx_strand_id
1 'polypeptide(L)'
;MKNDSEAVSHLLTPLGVGIACRPKATIRRQIMRPKDPLPQQEKSGVVYRVGCSCGQSNYVGETVRLLQTRMTERAVVVRMNDAYSQVSAHFTGPGRAFKFEKIEILARGDNHVSRELFESWFSGPQTIDKGNALPAPYSVLRRCLGNVFRHVEGHCSWCQFQRTELTESSNG
;
A
#
# COMPACT_ATOMS: atom_id res chain seq x y z
N MET A 1 22.08 23.99 21.93
CA MET A 1 22.65 25.29 21.50
C MET A 1 21.52 26.16 21.00
N LYS A 2 21.08 27.09 21.83
CA LYS A 2 20.21 28.21 21.40
C LYS A 2 21.16 29.31 20.90
N ASN A 3 20.64 30.22 20.09
CA ASN A 3 21.16 31.58 19.77
C ASN A 3 22.61 31.84 19.27
N ASP A 4 23.48 30.84 19.08
CA ASP A 4 24.85 31.11 18.56
C ASP A 4 24.86 31.78 17.16
N SER A 5 23.93 31.45 16.27
CA SER A 5 23.87 32.03 14.92
C SER A 5 23.51 33.52 14.91
N GLU A 6 22.74 33.97 15.90
CA GLU A 6 22.27 35.34 16.00
C GLU A 6 23.40 36.27 16.45
N ALA A 7 24.17 35.84 17.47
CA ALA A 7 25.36 36.56 17.92
C ALA A 7 26.38 36.75 16.79
N VAL A 8 26.64 35.70 16.00
CA VAL A 8 27.56 35.76 14.85
C VAL A 8 27.01 36.68 13.75
N SER A 9 25.69 36.66 13.50
CA SER A 9 25.06 37.57 12.53
C SER A 9 25.23 39.04 12.94
N HIS A 10 25.06 39.37 14.22
CA HIS A 10 25.23 40.73 14.72
C HIS A 10 26.68 41.22 14.60
N LEU A 11 27.68 40.36 14.84
CA LEU A 11 29.10 40.72 14.72
C LEU A 11 29.53 40.99 13.28
N LEU A 12 28.99 40.26 12.31
CA LEU A 12 29.39 40.35 10.90
C LEU A 12 28.60 41.40 10.10
N THR A 13 27.47 41.90 10.65
CA THR A 13 26.64 42.92 10.01
C THR A 13 27.39 44.25 9.76
N PRO A 14 28.16 44.83 10.71
CA PRO A 14 28.93 46.06 10.47
C PRO A 14 30.02 45.91 9.40
N LEU A 15 30.47 44.68 9.14
CA LEU A 15 31.47 44.36 8.12
C LEU A 15 30.84 44.16 6.72
N GLY A 16 29.51 44.32 6.60
CA GLY A 16 28.79 44.14 5.34
C GLY A 16 28.65 42.68 4.90
N VAL A 17 28.87 41.71 5.79
CA VAL A 17 28.81 40.27 5.48
C VAL A 17 27.47 39.69 5.95
N GLY A 18 26.63 39.28 5.00
CA GLY A 18 25.37 38.60 5.27
C GLY A 18 25.54 37.10 5.52
N ILE A 19 24.87 36.57 6.54
CA ILE A 19 24.87 35.14 6.86
C ILE A 19 23.54 34.51 6.46
N ALA A 20 23.58 33.42 5.69
CA ALA A 20 22.42 32.59 5.40
C ALA A 20 22.34 31.41 6.39
N CYS A 21 21.31 31.38 7.23
CA CYS A 21 21.07 30.28 8.16
C CYS A 21 19.98 29.33 7.63
N ARG A 22 20.28 28.02 7.57
CA ARG A 22 19.29 26.98 7.28
C ARG A 22 18.88 26.29 8.59
N PRO A 23 17.63 26.44 9.07
CA PRO A 23 17.17 25.76 10.27
C PRO A 23 17.14 24.24 10.07
N LYS A 24 17.72 23.48 11.00
CA LYS A 24 17.76 21.99 10.97
C LYS A 24 16.38 21.35 11.11
N ALA A 25 15.48 21.98 11.87
CA ALA A 25 14.09 21.55 12.01
C ALA A 25 13.17 22.77 11.90
N THR A 26 12.22 22.72 10.98
CA THR A 26 11.18 23.75 10.84
C THR A 26 9.97 23.36 11.70
N ILE A 27 9.24 24.36 12.20
CA ILE A 27 7.97 24.15 12.93
C ILE A 27 7.03 23.25 12.11
N ARG A 28 6.93 23.49 10.79
CA ARG A 28 6.17 22.63 9.87
C ARG A 28 6.61 21.16 9.92
N ARG A 29 7.91 20.87 9.96
CA ARG A 29 8.43 19.48 10.08
C ARG A 29 8.09 18.85 11.43
N GLN A 30 8.03 19.65 12.51
CA GLN A 30 7.65 19.16 13.84
C GLN A 30 6.15 18.93 13.99
N ILE A 31 5.32 19.79 13.40
CA ILE A 31 3.85 19.73 13.49
C ILE A 31 3.24 18.78 12.46
N MET A 32 3.79 18.70 11.24
CA MET A 32 3.28 17.83 10.17
C MET A 32 3.75 16.37 10.37
N ARG A 33 3.54 15.82 11.56
CA ARG A 33 3.63 14.37 11.74
C ARG A 33 2.55 13.72 10.88
N PRO A 34 2.88 12.71 10.07
CA PRO A 34 1.87 11.88 9.42
C PRO A 34 0.91 11.37 10.50
N LYS A 35 -0.39 11.41 10.21
CA LYS A 35 -1.41 10.79 11.07
C LYS A 35 -1.01 9.33 11.31
N ASP A 36 -1.33 8.79 12.49
CA ASP A 36 -1.11 7.38 12.76
C ASP A 36 -1.72 6.52 11.65
N PRO A 37 -0.96 5.58 11.04
CA PRO A 37 -1.48 4.75 9.97
C PRO A 37 -2.67 3.92 10.46
N LEU A 38 -3.78 3.99 9.73
CA LEU A 38 -4.93 3.14 10.03
C LEU A 38 -4.56 1.65 9.86
N PRO A 39 -5.10 0.77 10.72
CA PRO A 39 -4.96 -0.67 10.55
C PRO A 39 -5.59 -1.09 9.22
N GLN A 40 -5.08 -2.17 8.62
CA GLN A 40 -5.50 -2.59 7.27
C GLN A 40 -7.00 -2.85 7.15
N GLN A 41 -7.60 -3.42 8.19
CA GLN A 41 -9.02 -3.79 8.25
C GLN A 41 -9.98 -2.58 8.18
N GLU A 42 -9.50 -1.41 8.61
CA GLU A 42 -10.27 -0.15 8.64
C GLU A 42 -10.07 0.69 7.37
N LYS A 43 -9.34 0.18 6.37
CA LYS A 43 -9.17 0.88 5.10
C LYS A 43 -10.38 0.65 4.19
N SER A 44 -10.75 1.70 3.47
CA SER A 44 -11.84 1.73 2.49
C SER A 44 -11.36 2.26 1.14
N GLY A 45 -12.12 2.01 0.08
CA GLY A 45 -11.71 2.39 -1.28
C GLY A 45 -10.48 1.63 -1.76
N VAL A 46 -10.31 0.38 -1.35
CA VAL A 46 -9.11 -0.42 -1.62
C VAL A 46 -9.39 -1.56 -2.57
N VAL A 47 -8.36 -1.96 -3.31
CA VAL A 47 -8.29 -3.23 -4.02
C VAL A 47 -7.41 -4.17 -3.21
N TYR A 48 -7.92 -5.35 -2.92
CA TYR A 48 -7.28 -6.30 -2.03
C TYR A 48 -7.13 -7.67 -2.70
N ARG A 49 -6.18 -8.44 -2.20
CA ARG A 49 -5.96 -9.84 -2.56
C ARG A 49 -6.07 -10.72 -1.34
N VAL A 50 -6.72 -11.87 -1.51
CA VAL A 50 -6.76 -12.94 -0.51
C VAL A 50 -6.31 -14.24 -1.15
N GLY A 51 -5.38 -14.93 -0.49
CA GLY A 51 -4.92 -16.25 -0.93
C GLY A 51 -5.92 -17.35 -0.56
N CYS A 52 -6.04 -18.36 -1.43
CA CYS A 52 -6.73 -19.60 -1.11
C CYS A 52 -5.84 -20.51 -0.27
N SER A 53 -6.44 -21.33 0.61
CA SER A 53 -5.70 -22.36 1.36
C SER A 53 -5.03 -23.40 0.46
N CYS A 54 -5.48 -23.60 -0.79
CA CYS A 54 -4.86 -24.51 -1.75
C CYS A 54 -3.50 -24.02 -2.29
N GLY A 55 -3.16 -22.74 -2.07
CA GLY A 55 -1.89 -22.14 -2.51
C GLY A 55 -1.77 -21.86 -4.02
N GLN A 56 -2.74 -22.30 -4.83
CA GLN A 56 -2.71 -22.18 -6.30
C GLN A 56 -3.59 -21.05 -6.84
N SER A 57 -4.54 -20.56 -6.03
CA SER A 57 -5.50 -19.56 -6.44
C SER A 57 -5.57 -18.40 -5.45
N ASN A 58 -6.00 -17.25 -5.97
CA ASN A 58 -6.26 -16.07 -5.17
C ASN A 58 -7.59 -15.43 -5.58
N TYR A 59 -8.12 -14.58 -4.72
CA TYR A 59 -9.22 -13.69 -5.02
C TYR A 59 -8.70 -12.27 -5.01
N VAL A 60 -9.00 -11.50 -6.05
CA VAL A 60 -8.78 -10.04 -6.09
C VAL A 60 -10.16 -9.41 -6.12
N GLY A 61 -10.38 -8.42 -5.28
CA GLY A 61 -11.64 -7.72 -5.19
C GLY A 61 -11.47 -6.25 -4.83
N GLU A 62 -12.43 -5.42 -5.23
CA GLU A 62 -12.51 -4.02 -4.78
C GLU A 62 -13.52 -3.82 -3.65
N THR A 63 -13.33 -2.75 -2.88
CA THR A 63 -14.33 -2.31 -1.91
C THR A 63 -14.36 -0.81 -1.69
N VAL A 64 -15.56 -0.24 -1.74
CA VAL A 64 -15.86 1.08 -1.18
C VAL A 64 -15.98 1.05 0.34
N ARG A 65 -16.49 -0.06 0.91
CA ARG A 65 -16.70 -0.24 2.35
C ARG A 65 -15.36 -0.52 3.05
N LEU A 66 -15.38 -0.50 4.39
CA LEU A 66 -14.27 -1.01 5.20
C LEU A 66 -13.96 -2.45 4.79
N LEU A 67 -12.67 -2.74 4.69
CA LEU A 67 -12.18 -4.07 4.31
C LEU A 67 -12.76 -5.15 5.21
N GLN A 68 -12.80 -4.91 6.53
CA GLN A 68 -13.40 -5.84 7.50
C GLN A 68 -14.86 -6.20 7.17
N THR A 69 -15.69 -5.21 6.83
CA THR A 69 -17.09 -5.43 6.49
C THR A 69 -17.23 -6.36 5.29
N ARG A 70 -16.43 -6.14 4.23
CA ARG A 70 -16.44 -7.02 3.05
C ARG A 70 -15.98 -8.43 3.36
N MET A 71 -15.00 -8.60 4.23
CA MET A 71 -14.52 -9.94 4.60
C MET A 71 -15.62 -10.73 5.32
N THR A 72 -16.35 -10.09 6.23
CA THR A 72 -17.50 -10.71 6.90
C THR A 72 -18.60 -11.08 5.91
N GLU A 73 -18.96 -10.19 4.99
CA GLU A 73 -19.94 -10.47 3.93
C GLU A 73 -19.51 -11.68 3.08
N ARG A 74 -18.24 -11.73 2.66
CA ARG A 74 -17.73 -12.82 1.83
C ARG A 74 -17.68 -14.15 2.59
N ALA A 75 -17.33 -14.12 3.87
CA ALA A 75 -17.39 -15.29 4.73
C ALA A 75 -18.81 -15.87 4.82
N VAL A 76 -19.84 -15.01 4.89
CA VAL A 76 -21.24 -15.45 4.85
C VAL A 76 -21.58 -16.10 3.51
N VAL A 77 -21.22 -15.49 2.37
CA VAL A 77 -21.50 -16.05 1.03
C VAL A 77 -20.88 -17.44 0.86
N VAL A 78 -19.63 -17.62 1.29
CA VAL A 78 -18.94 -18.93 1.23
C VAL A 78 -19.61 -19.95 2.14
N ARG A 79 -20.00 -19.56 3.37
CA ARG A 79 -20.71 -20.46 4.30
C ARG A 79 -22.07 -20.91 3.78
N MET A 80 -22.78 -20.04 3.04
CA MET A 80 -24.07 -20.37 2.46
C MET A 80 -23.97 -21.24 1.21
N ASN A 81 -22.74 -21.51 0.73
CA ASN A 81 -22.47 -22.30 -0.48
C ASN A 81 -23.33 -21.84 -1.67
N ASP A 82 -23.43 -20.52 -1.86
CA ASP A 82 -24.19 -19.92 -2.96
C ASP A 82 -23.57 -20.35 -4.30
N ALA A 83 -24.26 -21.22 -5.03
CA ALA A 83 -23.79 -21.80 -6.27
C ALA A 83 -23.55 -20.76 -7.39
N TYR A 84 -24.15 -19.57 -7.29
CA TYR A 84 -23.97 -18.50 -8.27
C TYR A 84 -22.71 -17.65 -8.03
N SER A 85 -22.14 -17.73 -6.82
CA SER A 85 -20.91 -17.03 -6.49
C SER A 85 -19.70 -17.83 -6.97
N GLN A 86 -18.96 -17.31 -7.95
CA GLN A 86 -17.71 -17.92 -8.45
C GLN A 86 -16.72 -18.25 -7.31
N VAL A 87 -16.70 -17.37 -6.31
CA VAL A 87 -15.95 -17.58 -5.09
C VAL A 87 -16.46 -18.81 -4.35
N SER A 88 -17.76 -18.87 -4.02
CA SER A 88 -18.34 -20.02 -3.34
C SER A 88 -18.08 -21.34 -4.09
N ALA A 89 -18.31 -21.36 -5.41
CA ALA A 89 -18.09 -22.53 -6.26
C ALA A 89 -16.63 -23.06 -6.22
N HIS A 90 -15.64 -22.17 -6.05
CA HIS A 90 -14.24 -22.58 -5.92
C HIS A 90 -13.93 -23.21 -4.55
N PHE A 91 -14.69 -22.82 -3.51
CA PHE A 91 -14.47 -23.21 -2.11
C PHE A 91 -15.37 -24.36 -1.64
N THR A 92 -16.23 -24.95 -2.49
CA THR A 92 -17.13 -26.08 -2.14
C THR A 92 -16.39 -27.40 -1.80
N GLY A 93 -15.07 -27.50 -1.97
CA GLY A 93 -14.28 -28.69 -1.65
C GLY A 93 -13.82 -28.78 -0.18
N PRO A 94 -13.70 -29.98 0.42
CA PRO A 94 -13.21 -30.14 1.80
C PRO A 94 -11.80 -29.56 1.98
N GLY A 95 -11.60 -28.78 3.05
CA GLY A 95 -10.31 -28.14 3.39
C GLY A 95 -10.01 -26.82 2.66
N ARG A 96 -10.96 -26.28 1.88
CA ARG A 96 -10.80 -25.01 1.15
C ARG A 96 -11.47 -23.88 1.93
N ALA A 97 -10.66 -23.01 2.54
CA ALA A 97 -11.13 -21.85 3.29
C ALA A 97 -10.33 -20.59 2.90
N PHE A 98 -10.97 -19.43 3.02
CA PHE A 98 -10.27 -18.16 2.94
C PHE A 98 -9.38 -17.97 4.17
N LYS A 99 -8.11 -17.63 3.92
CA LYS A 99 -7.22 -17.13 4.98
C LYS A 99 -7.44 -15.63 5.14
N PHE A 100 -8.52 -15.24 5.83
CA PHE A 100 -8.85 -13.84 6.09
C PHE A 100 -7.79 -13.09 6.92
N GLU A 101 -6.88 -13.82 7.57
CA GLU A 101 -5.77 -13.26 8.35
C GLU A 101 -4.66 -12.66 7.47
N LYS A 102 -4.54 -13.10 6.20
CA LYS A 102 -3.47 -12.65 5.29
C LYS A 102 -4.05 -11.97 4.06
N ILE A 103 -4.59 -10.78 4.27
CA ILE A 103 -5.09 -9.90 3.21
C ILE A 103 -3.98 -8.94 2.80
N GLU A 104 -3.77 -8.82 1.50
CA GLU A 104 -2.83 -7.87 0.92
C GLU A 104 -3.62 -6.71 0.27
N ILE A 105 -3.29 -5.47 0.61
CA ILE A 105 -3.86 -4.30 -0.07
C ILE A 105 -2.93 -3.93 -1.23
N LEU A 106 -3.44 -4.06 -2.45
CA LEU A 106 -2.66 -3.87 -3.68
C LEU A 106 -2.65 -2.41 -4.13
N ALA A 107 -3.77 -1.73 -3.99
CA ALA A 107 -3.94 -0.33 -4.38
C ALA A 107 -5.12 0.32 -3.64
N ARG A 108 -5.18 1.64 -3.71
CA ARG A 108 -6.33 2.44 -3.29
C ARG A 108 -6.83 3.24 -4.48
N GLY A 109 -8.15 3.30 -4.65
CA GLY A 109 -8.79 4.11 -5.69
C GLY A 109 -9.90 4.97 -5.09
N ASP A 110 -9.85 6.27 -5.37
CA ASP A 110 -10.79 7.23 -4.81
C ASP A 110 -12.19 7.13 -5.47
N ASN A 111 -12.25 6.61 -6.69
CA ASN A 111 -13.50 6.39 -7.43
C ASN A 111 -13.64 4.94 -7.93
N HIS A 112 -14.84 4.58 -8.38
CA HIS A 112 -15.15 3.22 -8.85
C HIS A 112 -14.29 2.81 -10.04
N VAL A 113 -14.16 3.66 -11.05
CA VAL A 113 -13.42 3.37 -12.28
C VAL A 113 -11.95 3.04 -11.99
N SER A 114 -11.31 3.80 -11.10
CA SER A 114 -9.93 3.53 -10.68
C SER A 114 -9.81 2.19 -9.98
N ARG A 115 -10.75 1.84 -9.10
CA ARG A 115 -10.73 0.56 -8.38
C ARG A 115 -11.00 -0.63 -9.30
N GLU A 116 -11.95 -0.51 -10.21
CA GLU A 116 -12.25 -1.51 -11.23
C GLU A 116 -11.06 -1.73 -12.18
N LEU A 117 -10.39 -0.64 -12.58
CA LEU A 117 -9.15 -0.72 -13.36
C LEU A 117 -8.05 -1.44 -12.58
N PHE A 118 -7.86 -1.11 -11.31
CA PHE A 118 -6.86 -1.78 -10.46
C PHE A 118 -7.20 -3.25 -10.21
N GLU A 119 -8.46 -3.58 -9.94
CA GLU A 119 -8.91 -4.96 -9.82
C GLU A 119 -8.57 -5.75 -11.09
N SER A 120 -8.94 -5.23 -12.25
CA SER A 120 -8.59 -5.81 -13.56
C SER A 120 -7.05 -5.90 -13.75
N TRP A 121 -6.31 -4.88 -13.30
CA TRP A 121 -4.84 -4.82 -13.35
C TRP A 121 -4.17 -5.88 -12.49
N PHE A 122 -4.77 -6.25 -11.37
CA PHE A 122 -4.19 -7.21 -10.45
C PHE A 122 -4.74 -8.63 -10.62
N SER A 123 -5.91 -8.79 -11.24
CA SER A 123 -6.51 -10.09 -11.60
C SER A 123 -5.69 -10.80 -12.67
N GLY A 124 -5.24 -12.02 -12.40
CA GLY A 124 -4.42 -12.81 -13.31
C GLY A 124 -5.00 -14.22 -13.55
N PRO A 125 -4.28 -15.11 -14.24
CA PRO A 125 -4.75 -16.46 -14.51
C PRO A 125 -5.06 -17.30 -13.26
N GLN A 126 -4.45 -16.97 -12.13
CA GLN A 126 -4.66 -17.63 -10.82
C GLN A 126 -5.81 -17.00 -10.02
N THR A 127 -6.40 -15.91 -10.50
CA THR A 127 -7.49 -15.21 -9.81
C THR A 127 -8.80 -15.92 -10.09
N ILE A 128 -9.53 -16.27 -9.03
CA ILE A 128 -10.80 -17.01 -9.09
C ILE A 128 -11.88 -16.15 -9.75
N ASP A 129 -11.89 -14.86 -9.42
CA ASP A 129 -12.84 -13.92 -9.99
C ASP A 129 -12.36 -13.48 -11.37
N LYS A 130 -13.19 -13.74 -12.37
CA LYS A 130 -12.99 -13.21 -13.72
C LYS A 130 -13.60 -11.82 -13.75
N GLY A 131 -12.92 -10.88 -13.09
CA GLY A 131 -13.23 -9.46 -13.20
C GLY A 131 -13.17 -9.00 -14.66
N ASN A 132 -13.58 -7.75 -14.90
CA ASN A 132 -13.61 -7.19 -16.25
C ASN A 132 -12.22 -7.26 -16.92
N ALA A 133 -12.21 -7.53 -18.21
CA ALA A 133 -10.96 -7.58 -18.95
C ALA A 133 -10.35 -6.18 -19.01
N LEU A 134 -9.05 -6.08 -18.70
CA LEU A 134 -8.29 -4.86 -18.96
C LEU A 134 -8.42 -4.48 -20.43
N PRO A 135 -8.69 -3.19 -20.75
CA PRO A 135 -8.67 -2.76 -22.13
C PRO A 135 -7.32 -3.06 -22.78
N ALA A 136 -7.35 -3.39 -24.08
CA ALA A 136 -6.18 -3.78 -24.87
C ALA A 136 -4.92 -2.91 -24.64
N PRO A 137 -4.98 -1.55 -24.64
CA PRO A 137 -3.78 -0.74 -24.42
C PRO A 137 -3.13 -1.00 -23.04
N TYR A 138 -3.94 -1.21 -22.00
CA TYR A 138 -3.43 -1.48 -20.65
C TYR A 138 -2.92 -2.91 -20.48
N SER A 139 -3.43 -3.87 -21.24
CA SER A 139 -2.94 -5.25 -21.20
C SER A 139 -1.48 -5.37 -21.68
N VAL A 140 -1.09 -4.59 -22.69
CA VAL A 140 0.28 -4.52 -23.20
C VAL A 140 1.19 -3.88 -22.15
N LEU A 141 0.76 -2.75 -21.56
CA LEU A 141 1.49 -2.06 -20.51
C LEU A 141 1.72 -2.97 -19.29
N ARG A 142 0.69 -3.69 -18.85
CA ARG A 142 0.80 -4.64 -17.73
C ARG A 142 1.84 -5.73 -18.02
N ARG A 143 1.87 -6.25 -19.24
CA ARG A 143 2.85 -7.25 -19.66
C ARG A 143 4.28 -6.70 -19.63
N CYS A 144 4.48 -5.49 -20.14
CA CYS A 144 5.79 -4.84 -20.14
C CYS A 144 6.27 -4.54 -18.71
N LEU A 145 5.41 -3.98 -17.86
CA LEU A 145 5.76 -3.62 -16.49
C LEU A 145 5.91 -4.85 -15.57
N GLY A 146 5.17 -5.92 -15.81
CA GLY A 146 5.34 -7.19 -15.06
C GLY A 146 6.73 -7.81 -15.20
N ASN A 147 7.47 -7.47 -16.26
CA ASN A 147 8.87 -7.87 -16.43
C ASN A 147 9.85 -6.98 -15.66
N VAL A 148 9.48 -5.73 -15.37
CA VAL A 148 10.30 -4.77 -14.60
C VAL A 148 10.22 -5.08 -13.10
N PHE A 149 9.04 -5.45 -12.58
CA PHE A 149 8.84 -5.71 -11.14
C PHE A 149 9.39 -7.05 -10.66
N ARG A 150 9.60 -8.05 -11.54
CA ARG A 150 10.28 -9.31 -11.17
C ARG A 150 11.75 -9.13 -10.81
N HIS A 151 12.35 -7.98 -11.09
CA HIS A 151 13.73 -7.64 -10.69
C HIS A 151 13.82 -6.83 -9.39
N VAL A 152 12.69 -6.47 -8.77
CA VAL A 152 12.65 -5.66 -7.52
C VAL A 152 12.19 -6.51 -6.33
N GLU A 153 12.51 -7.79 -6.33
CA GLU A 153 12.73 -8.56 -5.09
C GLU A 153 14.22 -8.59 -4.70
N GLY A 154 15.06 -7.82 -5.39
CA GLY A 154 16.40 -7.45 -4.97
C GLY A 154 16.45 -5.98 -4.54
N HIS A 155 16.46 -5.76 -3.22
CA HIS A 155 16.99 -4.56 -2.55
C HIS A 155 16.96 -3.24 -3.34
N CYS A 156 15.85 -2.50 -3.23
CA CYS A 156 15.79 -1.11 -3.67
C CYS A 156 16.64 -0.23 -2.74
N SER A 157 17.79 0.25 -3.22
CA SER A 157 18.72 1.14 -2.49
C SER A 157 18.09 2.47 -2.06
N TRP A 158 16.98 2.87 -2.69
CA TRP A 158 16.25 4.10 -2.37
C TRP A 158 15.56 4.08 -1.00
N CYS A 159 15.21 2.89 -0.47
CA CYS A 159 14.63 2.75 0.87
C CYS A 159 15.67 2.64 2.00
N GLN A 160 16.96 2.43 1.70
CA GLN A 160 18.01 2.32 2.73
C GLN A 160 18.46 3.68 3.28
N PHE A 161 18.28 4.77 2.52
CA PHE A 161 18.72 6.10 2.95
C PHE A 161 17.93 6.65 4.16
N GLN A 162 16.70 6.17 4.41
CA GLN A 162 15.92 6.59 5.60
C GLN A 162 16.18 5.71 6.84
N ARG A 163 16.88 4.58 6.71
CA ARG A 163 17.07 3.63 7.82
C ARG A 163 18.41 3.81 8.54
N THR A 164 19.40 4.47 7.94
CA THR A 164 20.74 4.65 8.52
C THR A 164 20.84 5.83 9.50
N GLU A 165 19.84 6.70 9.61
CA GLU A 165 19.89 7.85 10.55
C GLU A 165 19.22 7.57 11.92
N LEU A 166 18.81 6.33 12.22
CA LEU A 166 18.12 5.99 13.47
C LEU A 166 18.86 5.01 14.39
N THR A 167 20.13 4.69 14.13
CA THR A 167 20.92 3.78 15.00
C THR A 167 22.22 4.35 15.56
N GLU A 168 22.52 5.65 15.38
CA GLU A 168 23.73 6.28 15.95
C GLU A 168 23.46 7.27 17.11
N SER A 169 22.36 7.09 17.86
CA SER A 169 22.12 7.89 19.07
C SER A 169 21.80 7.06 20.32
N SER A 170 22.35 5.84 20.40
CA SER A 170 22.37 5.07 21.64
C SER A 170 23.66 4.27 21.74
N ASN A 171 24.78 4.98 21.93
CA ASN A 171 25.96 4.56 22.68
C ASN A 171 26.93 5.75 22.73
N GLY A 172 26.96 6.39 23.90
CA GLY A 172 27.78 7.55 24.24
C GLY A 172 27.40 8.02 25.63
#